data_AF-A0A945CT39-F1
#
_entry.id   AF-A0A945CT39-F1
#
_cell.length_a   1.000
_cell.length_b   1.000
_cell.length_c   1.000
_cell.angle_alpha   90.00
_cell.angle_beta   90.00
_cell.angle_gamma   90.00
#
_symmetry.space_group_name_H-M   'P 1'
#
loop_
_entity.id
_entity.type
_entity.pdbx_description
1 polymer ?
#
loop_
_entity_poly.entity_id
_entity_poly.type
_entity_poly.pdbx_seq_one_letter_code
_entity_poly.pdbx_strand_id
1 'polypeptide(L)'
;MGRGIWFIGLLLATACSPKLFLLPGESGDDWGQTGGGLEGKGFRGKELTPPLQLLWSQKLNGAPVSGALFAGDLLLQLTTAPTLYAFDRRSGERLGKQGFDLDACAPPALSGELLVLSLLGEDAELQALDRGTRKVSWRLRGKFCAPLAARGDTVWAAGEDERLRALDAASGEELWQMDIGGRLRTGVAVGGGMAFIGSGELLALDAASGEEVWRQPLESQARTRP
;
A
#
# COMPACT_ATOMS: atom_id res chain seq x y z
N MET A 1 1.85 37.89 13.33
CA MET A 1 2.87 37.45 12.34
C MET A 1 3.54 36.23 12.92
N GLY A 2 3.37 35.06 12.31
CA GLY A 2 3.85 33.79 12.84
C GLY A 2 3.16 32.63 12.13
N ARG A 3 3.50 32.41 10.86
CA ARG A 3 3.02 31.27 10.07
C ARG A 3 3.96 30.09 10.34
N GLY A 4 3.37 28.99 10.84
CA GLY A 4 4.06 27.71 11.06
C GLY A 4 4.59 27.12 9.76
N ILE A 5 5.74 26.47 9.86
CA ILE A 5 6.52 25.89 8.76
C ILE A 5 6.05 24.45 8.55
N TRP A 6 5.79 24.06 7.29
CA TRP A 6 5.30 22.75 6.88
C TRP A 6 6.37 22.01 6.06
N PHE A 7 6.52 20.69 6.21
CA PHE A 7 7.50 19.85 5.51
C PHE A 7 6.87 18.52 5.02
N ILE A 8 7.24 18.01 3.84
CA ILE A 8 7.00 16.61 3.39
C ILE A 8 8.23 16.15 2.60
N GLY A 9 8.68 14.90 2.77
CA GLY A 9 9.84 14.39 2.04
C GLY A 9 10.03 12.89 1.87
N LEU A 10 11.16 12.60 1.22
CA LEU A 10 11.61 11.42 0.47
C LEU A 10 11.91 10.17 1.33
N LEU A 11 11.49 9.00 0.85
CA LEU A 11 11.82 7.70 1.44
C LEU A 11 13.04 7.08 0.74
N LEU A 12 14.20 7.07 1.39
CA LEU A 12 15.40 6.35 0.94
C LEU A 12 15.53 5.03 1.70
N ALA A 13 15.09 3.93 1.08
CA ALA A 13 15.40 2.59 1.54
C ALA A 13 16.78 2.18 1.01
N THR A 14 17.85 2.45 1.76
CA THR A 14 19.19 1.96 1.38
C THR A 14 19.31 0.49 1.75
N ALA A 15 19.45 -0.37 0.75
CA ALA A 15 19.42 -1.84 0.83
C ALA A 15 20.51 -2.53 1.69
N CYS A 16 21.33 -1.80 2.46
CA CYS A 16 22.37 -2.40 3.31
C CYS A 16 22.43 -1.87 4.76
N SER A 17 21.44 -1.10 5.22
CA SER A 17 21.30 -0.81 6.65
C SER A 17 19.85 -0.50 7.03
N PRO A 18 19.28 -1.08 8.11
CA PRO A 18 17.87 -0.89 8.46
C PRO A 18 17.71 0.45 9.18
N LYS A 19 17.81 1.54 8.43
CA LYS A 19 17.55 2.90 8.91
C LYS A 19 16.33 3.43 8.18
N LEU A 20 15.27 3.71 8.95
CA LEU A 20 14.08 4.37 8.47
C LEU A 20 14.28 5.88 8.66
N PHE A 21 14.09 6.66 7.60
CA PHE A 21 14.17 8.12 7.62
C PHE A 21 12.76 8.67 7.49
N LEU A 22 12.36 9.57 8.40
CA LEU A 22 11.06 10.23 8.30
C LEU A 22 11.13 11.74 8.48
N LEU A 23 10.27 12.41 7.72
CA LEU A 23 9.90 13.81 7.90
C LEU A 23 8.42 13.87 8.30
N PRO A 24 8.02 14.76 9.24
CA PRO A 24 6.64 14.85 9.69
C PRO A 24 5.79 15.49 8.58
N GLY A 25 4.88 14.74 7.99
CA GLY A 25 3.74 15.33 7.27
C GLY A 25 2.63 15.72 8.25
N GLU A 26 1.58 16.38 7.75
CA GLU A 26 0.46 16.82 8.59
C GLU A 26 -0.19 15.64 9.33
N SER A 27 -0.58 15.87 10.59
CA SER A 27 -1.37 14.91 11.38
C SER A 27 -2.76 14.77 10.76
N GLY A 28 -3.20 13.53 10.55
CA GLY A 28 -4.54 13.22 10.04
C GLY A 28 -4.60 12.76 8.59
N ASP A 29 -3.51 12.87 7.82
CA ASP A 29 -3.46 12.42 6.43
C ASP A 29 -2.78 11.04 6.28
N ASP A 30 -3.48 10.10 5.65
CA ASP A 30 -3.00 8.74 5.42
C ASP A 30 -2.14 8.62 4.15
N TRP A 31 -1.04 7.87 4.27
CA TRP A 31 -0.23 7.33 3.16
C TRP A 31 -0.38 5.82 3.20
N GLY A 32 -1.55 5.37 2.76
CA GLY A 32 -2.04 4.03 3.04
C GLY A 32 -1.49 2.92 2.16
N GLN A 33 -0.71 3.21 1.13
CA GLN A 33 -0.25 2.20 0.17
C GLN A 33 1.04 2.60 -0.54
N THR A 34 1.68 1.62 -1.20
CA THR A 34 2.85 1.85 -2.06
C THR A 34 2.59 2.97 -3.07
N GLY A 35 3.48 3.97 -3.11
CA GLY A 35 3.36 5.16 -3.96
C GLY A 35 2.57 6.32 -3.34
N GLY A 36 2.04 6.18 -2.12
CA GLY A 36 1.47 7.29 -1.33
C GLY A 36 0.07 7.74 -1.63
N GLY A 37 -0.55 7.04 -2.57
CA GLY A 37 -1.88 7.30 -3.05
C GLY A 37 -2.11 6.45 -4.30
N LEU A 38 -3.32 6.54 -4.82
CA LEU A 38 -3.76 5.73 -5.94
C LEU A 38 -3.05 6.05 -7.25
N GLU A 39 -2.59 7.30 -7.41
CA GLU A 39 -1.83 7.76 -8.57
C GLU A 39 -0.38 7.29 -8.55
N GLY A 40 0.08 6.61 -7.48
CA GLY A 40 1.41 6.00 -7.42
C GLY A 40 2.59 6.97 -7.44
N LYS A 41 2.36 8.28 -7.36
CA LYS A 41 3.38 9.33 -7.60
C LYS A 41 4.57 9.31 -6.65
N GLY A 42 4.44 8.68 -5.48
CA GLY A 42 5.50 8.64 -4.46
C GLY A 42 5.85 10.03 -3.91
N PHE A 43 4.98 11.02 -4.11
CA PHE A 43 5.25 12.42 -3.82
C PHE A 43 3.98 13.14 -3.38
N ARG A 44 4.07 13.92 -2.29
CA ARG A 44 3.07 14.94 -1.93
C ARG A 44 3.78 16.23 -1.55
N GLY A 45 3.58 17.29 -2.31
CA GLY A 45 3.91 18.66 -1.91
C GLY A 45 5.40 19.04 -1.94
N LYS A 46 5.66 20.30 -1.59
CA LYS A 46 6.85 21.12 -1.89
C LYS A 46 8.22 20.42 -1.90
N GLU A 47 9.08 20.97 -2.75
CA GLU A 47 10.51 20.67 -2.85
C GLU A 47 11.21 20.77 -1.48
N LEU A 48 11.94 19.70 -1.14
CA LEU A 48 12.76 19.64 0.07
C LEU A 48 13.94 20.59 -0.07
N THR A 49 14.10 21.50 0.88
CA THR A 49 15.28 22.38 0.93
C THR A 49 16.31 21.79 1.90
N PRO A 50 17.52 21.40 1.43
CA PRO A 50 18.60 20.97 2.31
C PRO A 50 19.06 22.08 3.29
N PRO A 51 19.68 21.73 4.42
CA PRO A 51 20.08 20.38 4.82
C PRO A 51 18.96 19.59 5.50
N LEU A 52 18.81 18.33 5.10
CA LEU A 52 17.91 17.38 5.76
C LEU A 52 18.54 16.88 7.07
N GLN A 53 17.74 16.74 8.11
CA GLN A 53 18.17 16.22 9.42
C GLN A 53 17.45 14.92 9.76
N LEU A 54 18.19 13.96 10.33
CA LEU A 54 17.61 12.74 10.89
C LEU A 54 16.91 13.08 12.21
N LEU A 55 15.60 12.86 12.26
CA LEU A 55 14.81 13.08 13.48
C LEU A 55 14.90 11.89 14.44
N TRP A 56 14.70 10.69 13.93
CA TRP A 56 14.75 9.46 14.72
C TRP A 56 15.07 8.26 13.82
N SER A 57 15.52 7.16 14.45
CA SER A 57 15.72 5.88 13.76
C SER A 57 15.36 4.72 14.67
N GLN A 58 14.87 3.63 14.09
CA GLN A 58 14.46 2.43 14.82
C GLN A 58 15.08 1.18 14.19
N LYS A 59 15.45 0.22 15.04
CA LYS A 59 15.96 -1.09 14.60
C LYS A 59 14.80 -2.06 14.45
N LEU A 60 14.71 -2.68 13.28
CA LEU A 60 13.73 -3.71 12.96
C LEU A 60 14.36 -5.11 13.04
N ASN A 61 13.51 -6.14 13.15
CA ASN A 61 13.91 -7.55 13.14
C ASN A 61 14.10 -8.13 11.73
N GLY A 62 13.79 -7.37 10.69
CA GLY A 62 13.89 -7.77 9.29
C GLY A 62 13.88 -6.56 8.37
N ALA A 63 14.14 -6.79 7.09
CA ALA A 63 14.06 -5.73 6.09
C ALA A 63 12.59 -5.30 5.91
N PRO A 64 12.31 -4.01 5.64
CA PRO A 64 11.00 -3.58 5.18
C PRO A 64 10.54 -4.34 3.94
N VAL A 65 9.31 -4.88 3.93
CA VAL A 65 8.69 -5.46 2.73
C VAL A 65 8.29 -4.37 1.73
N SER A 66 7.98 -3.19 2.25
CA SER A 66 7.51 -2.04 1.50
C SER A 66 7.88 -0.74 2.21
N GLY A 67 7.63 0.39 1.54
CA GLY A 67 7.65 1.68 2.21
C GLY A 67 6.68 1.71 3.40
N ALA A 68 6.98 2.55 4.39
CA ALA A 68 6.11 2.69 5.55
C ALA A 68 4.73 3.22 5.15
N LEU A 69 3.69 2.76 5.85
CA LEU A 69 2.35 3.32 5.75
C LEU A 69 2.18 4.41 6.80
N PHE A 70 1.59 5.54 6.44
CA PHE A 70 1.15 6.54 7.42
C PHE A 70 -0.35 6.38 7.65
N ALA A 71 -0.73 6.16 8.91
CA ALA A 71 -2.10 6.08 9.38
C ALA A 71 -2.32 7.19 10.41
N GLY A 72 -2.62 8.40 9.94
CA GLY A 72 -2.63 9.62 10.73
C GLY A 72 -1.30 9.88 11.43
N ASP A 73 -1.29 9.77 12.76
CA ASP A 73 -0.12 9.95 13.60
C ASP A 73 0.73 8.68 13.76
N LEU A 74 0.29 7.56 13.19
CA LEU A 74 1.02 6.30 13.21
C LEU A 74 1.87 6.13 11.95
N LEU A 75 3.04 5.56 12.15
CA LEU A 75 3.82 4.90 11.09
C LEU A 75 3.70 3.39 11.27
N LEU A 76 3.22 2.71 10.24
CA LEU A 76 3.17 1.25 10.20
C LEU A 76 4.25 0.71 9.26
N GLN A 77 5.02 -0.28 9.73
CA GLN A 77 6.09 -0.90 8.94
C GLN A 77 6.01 -2.42 9.02
N LEU A 78 5.76 -3.06 7.88
CA LEU A 78 5.82 -4.51 7.74
C LEU A 78 7.23 -4.95 7.34
N THR A 79 7.72 -6.03 7.95
CA THR A 79 9.05 -6.59 7.71
C THR A 79 9.01 -8.00 7.13
N THR A 80 10.12 -8.44 6.53
CA THR A 80 10.30 -9.81 6.00
C THR A 80 10.39 -10.88 7.09
N ALA A 81 10.50 -10.49 8.36
CA ALA A 81 10.37 -11.38 9.50
C ALA A 81 8.96 -11.18 10.06
N PRO A 82 7.93 -11.67 9.35
CA PRO A 82 6.55 -11.17 9.22
C PRO A 82 6.02 -10.46 10.48
N THR A 83 6.46 -9.21 10.66
CA THR A 83 6.12 -8.40 11.84
C THR A 83 5.70 -7.03 11.36
N LEU A 84 4.50 -6.61 11.78
CA LEU A 84 4.03 -5.25 11.63
C LEU A 84 4.40 -4.45 12.88
N TYR A 85 5.16 -3.39 12.71
CA TYR A 85 5.45 -2.43 13.76
C TYR A 85 4.54 -1.21 13.64
N ALA A 86 4.16 -0.65 14.79
CA ALA A 86 3.52 0.66 14.88
C ALA A 86 4.43 1.61 15.67
N PHE A 87 4.67 2.79 15.10
CA PHE A 87 5.44 3.85 15.73
C PHE A 87 4.63 5.14 15.78
N ASP A 88 4.87 5.95 16.80
CA ASP A 88 4.52 7.36 16.74
C ASP A 88 5.36 8.01 15.63
N ARG A 89 4.67 8.65 14.68
CA ARG A 89 5.30 9.21 13.48
C ARG A 89 6.31 10.32 13.79
N ARG A 90 6.09 11.08 14.87
CA ARG A 90 6.87 12.28 15.21
C ARG A 90 8.06 11.95 16.09
N SER A 91 7.84 11.21 17.18
CA SER A 91 8.88 10.85 18.14
C SER A 91 9.69 9.63 17.70
N GLY A 92 9.10 8.78 16.85
CA GLY A 92 9.67 7.48 16.50
C GLY A 92 9.51 6.44 17.61
N GLU A 93 8.77 6.74 18.68
CA GLU A 93 8.50 5.79 19.75
C GLU A 93 7.77 4.57 19.20
N ARG A 94 8.23 3.37 19.57
CA ARG A 94 7.56 2.13 19.19
C ARG A 94 6.35 1.91 20.10
N LEU A 95 5.16 2.11 19.55
CA LEU A 95 3.88 1.93 20.24
C LEU A 95 3.46 0.45 20.31
N GLY A 96 3.90 -0.38 19.35
CA GLY A 96 3.58 -1.80 19.37
C GLY A 96 4.18 -2.59 18.22
N LYS A 97 4.03 -3.91 18.28
CA LYS A 97 4.30 -4.82 17.16
C LYS A 97 3.37 -6.04 17.18
N GLN A 98 3.09 -6.60 16.02
CA GLN A 98 2.31 -7.80 15.81
C GLN A 98 3.10 -8.74 14.90
N GLY A 99 3.34 -9.97 15.34
CA GLY A 99 3.87 -11.03 14.48
C GLY A 99 2.74 -11.74 13.75
N PHE A 100 3.03 -12.24 12.55
CA PHE A 100 2.16 -13.13 11.79
C PHE A 100 2.90 -14.44 11.53
N ASP A 101 2.15 -15.54 11.49
CA ASP A 101 2.68 -16.87 11.21
C ASP A 101 2.88 -17.10 9.70
N LEU A 102 2.36 -16.19 8.87
CA LEU A 102 2.40 -16.26 7.42
C LEU A 102 3.21 -15.11 6.82
N ASP A 103 3.94 -15.42 5.76
CA ASP A 103 4.72 -14.44 5.02
C ASP A 103 3.78 -13.48 4.29
N ALA A 104 4.13 -12.19 4.26
CA ALA A 104 3.41 -11.24 3.45
C ALA A 104 3.81 -11.34 1.98
N CYS A 105 2.85 -11.57 1.08
CA CYS A 105 3.16 -11.67 -0.36
C CYS A 105 3.29 -10.31 -1.05
N ALA A 106 2.65 -9.28 -0.50
CA ALA A 106 2.61 -7.94 -1.06
C ALA A 106 2.60 -6.87 0.05
N PRO A 107 2.97 -5.63 -0.30
CA PRO A 107 2.77 -4.47 0.57
C PRO A 107 1.31 -4.36 1.05
N PRO A 108 1.07 -4.10 2.34
CA PRO A 108 -0.28 -3.90 2.84
C PRO A 108 -0.87 -2.57 2.38
N ALA A 109 -2.20 -2.46 2.45
CA ALA A 109 -2.93 -1.23 2.12
C ALA A 109 -3.89 -0.79 3.25
N LEU A 110 -4.07 0.52 3.43
CA LEU A 110 -5.09 1.08 4.31
C LEU A 110 -6.32 1.50 3.50
N SER A 111 -7.50 1.14 4.00
CA SER A 111 -8.80 1.65 3.53
C SER A 111 -9.61 2.11 4.75
N GLY A 112 -9.60 3.40 5.03
CA GLY A 112 -10.20 3.97 6.24
C GLY A 112 -9.62 3.33 7.51
N GLU A 113 -10.47 2.66 8.29
CA GLU A 113 -10.08 1.99 9.53
C GLU A 113 -9.49 0.58 9.33
N LEU A 114 -9.40 0.10 8.09
CA LEU A 114 -8.94 -1.24 7.80
C LEU A 114 -7.51 -1.25 7.26
N LEU A 115 -6.71 -2.17 7.78
CA LEU A 115 -5.43 -2.59 7.22
C LEU A 115 -5.63 -3.92 6.50
N VAL A 116 -5.41 -3.94 5.19
CA VAL A 116 -5.51 -5.12 4.34
C VAL A 116 -4.12 -5.71 4.13
N LEU A 117 -3.97 -6.98 4.50
CA LEU A 117 -2.75 -7.77 4.37
C LEU A 117 -2.92 -8.84 3.29
N SER A 118 -1.88 -9.05 2.47
CA SER A 118 -1.77 -10.21 1.59
C SER A 118 -0.90 -11.27 2.25
N LEU A 119 -1.48 -12.37 2.71
CA LEU A 119 -0.79 -13.43 3.44
C LEU A 119 -0.57 -14.66 2.54
N LEU A 120 0.65 -15.20 2.59
CA LEU A 120 1.10 -16.37 1.86
C LEU A 120 1.27 -17.55 2.83
N GLY A 121 0.68 -18.68 2.47
CA GLY A 121 0.71 -19.92 3.24
C GLY A 121 -0.02 -21.03 2.49
N GLU A 122 -0.34 -22.14 3.16
CA GLU A 122 -1.21 -23.17 2.59
C GLU A 122 -2.59 -22.61 2.22
N ASP A 123 -3.13 -21.74 3.08
CA ASP A 123 -4.37 -20.99 2.85
C ASP A 123 -4.05 -19.52 2.54
N ALA A 124 -3.40 -19.25 1.40
CA ALA A 124 -3.13 -17.88 0.96
C ALA A 124 -4.43 -17.05 0.89
N GLU A 125 -4.42 -15.86 1.46
CA GLU A 125 -5.59 -15.00 1.59
C GLU A 125 -5.27 -13.50 1.63
N LEU A 126 -6.26 -12.68 1.32
CA LEU A 126 -6.35 -11.32 1.86
C LEU A 126 -7.02 -11.36 3.22
N GLN A 127 -6.51 -10.56 4.14
CA GLN A 127 -7.10 -10.39 5.46
C GLN A 127 -7.21 -8.89 5.77
N ALA A 128 -8.43 -8.42 6.06
CA ALA A 128 -8.64 -7.06 6.56
C ALA A 128 -8.76 -7.06 8.08
N LEU A 129 -7.94 -6.22 8.70
CA LEU A 129 -7.86 -6.01 10.13
C LEU A 129 -8.35 -4.61 10.46
N ASP A 130 -9.18 -4.48 11.48
CA ASP A 130 -9.44 -3.18 12.10
C ASP A 130 -8.14 -2.66 12.72
N ARG A 131 -7.69 -1.47 12.29
CA ARG A 131 -6.36 -0.95 12.66
C ARG A 131 -6.26 -0.56 14.14
N GLY A 132 -7.39 -0.25 14.80
CA GLY A 132 -7.42 0.10 16.22
C GLY A 132 -7.45 -1.12 17.14
N THR A 133 -8.34 -2.07 16.85
CA THR A 133 -8.62 -3.26 17.67
C THR A 133 -7.84 -4.50 17.25
N ARG A 134 -7.31 -4.51 16.02
CA ARG A 134 -6.57 -5.63 15.40
C ARG A 134 -7.41 -6.89 15.20
N LYS A 135 -8.73 -6.77 15.23
CA LYS A 135 -9.63 -7.87 14.93
C LYS A 135 -9.78 -8.02 13.43
N VAL A 136 -9.85 -9.26 12.96
CA VAL A 136 -10.15 -9.55 11.56
C VAL A 136 -11.60 -9.20 11.28
N SER A 137 -11.83 -8.33 10.29
CA SER A 137 -13.15 -8.01 9.78
C SER A 137 -13.60 -9.08 8.79
N TRP A 138 -12.76 -9.36 7.78
CA TRP A 138 -13.04 -10.34 6.74
C TRP A 138 -11.77 -10.99 6.19
N ARG A 139 -11.97 -12.09 5.44
CA ARG A 139 -10.94 -12.85 4.74
C ARG A 139 -11.42 -13.18 3.33
N LEU A 140 -10.53 -13.09 2.36
CA LEU A 140 -10.76 -13.54 0.98
C LEU A 140 -9.65 -14.51 0.56
N ARG A 141 -10.02 -15.76 0.29
CA ARG A 141 -9.06 -16.79 -0.16
C ARG A 141 -8.53 -16.46 -1.55
N GLY A 142 -7.24 -16.69 -1.74
CA GLY A 142 -6.55 -16.48 -3.02
C GLY A 142 -5.16 -15.92 -2.81
N LYS A 143 -4.33 -16.04 -3.84
CA LYS A 143 -2.95 -15.56 -3.80
C LYS A 143 -2.85 -14.19 -4.47
N PHE A 144 -2.60 -13.17 -3.66
CA PHE A 144 -2.57 -11.76 -4.08
C PHE A 144 -1.20 -11.13 -3.81
N CYS A 145 -0.28 -11.31 -4.74
CA CYS A 145 1.13 -10.90 -4.58
C CYS A 145 1.49 -9.61 -5.33
N ALA A 146 0.52 -9.00 -6.02
CA ALA A 146 0.64 -7.64 -6.52
C ALA A 146 0.35 -6.64 -5.39
N PRO A 147 1.00 -5.46 -5.38
CA PRO A 147 0.60 -4.39 -4.48
C PRO A 147 -0.89 -4.08 -4.57
N LEU A 148 -1.55 -3.97 -3.42
CA LEU A 148 -2.97 -3.60 -3.31
C LEU A 148 -3.16 -2.10 -3.58
N ALA A 149 -4.35 -1.71 -4.02
CA ALA A 149 -4.78 -0.31 -4.07
C ALA A 149 -6.09 -0.17 -3.29
N ALA A 150 -6.28 0.93 -2.56
CA ALA A 150 -7.44 1.16 -1.72
C ALA A 150 -7.86 2.63 -1.74
N ARG A 151 -9.16 2.90 -1.93
CA ARG A 151 -9.76 4.25 -1.89
C ARG A 151 -11.14 4.19 -1.28
N GLY A 152 -11.36 4.98 -0.23
CA GLY A 152 -12.67 5.07 0.41
C GLY A 152 -13.13 3.67 0.81
N ASP A 153 -14.20 3.22 0.17
CA ASP A 153 -14.85 1.94 0.46
C ASP A 153 -14.49 0.84 -0.55
N THR A 154 -13.42 1.01 -1.34
CA THR A 154 -13.03 0.02 -2.36
C THR A 154 -11.56 -0.38 -2.26
N VAL A 155 -11.30 -1.70 -2.31
CA VAL A 155 -9.97 -2.30 -2.40
C VAL A 155 -9.84 -3.04 -3.72
N TRP A 156 -8.81 -2.72 -4.51
CA TRP A 156 -8.46 -3.40 -5.74
C TRP A 156 -7.31 -4.38 -5.50
N ALA A 157 -7.55 -5.64 -5.86
CA ALA A 157 -6.61 -6.74 -5.66
C ALA A 157 -6.49 -7.61 -6.91
N ALA A 158 -5.27 -7.75 -7.43
CA ALA A 158 -4.97 -8.64 -8.54
C ALA A 158 -4.49 -10.00 -8.00
N GLY A 159 -5.20 -11.05 -8.36
CA GLY A 159 -4.86 -12.42 -8.00
C GLY A 159 -3.89 -13.07 -9.00
N GLU A 160 -3.22 -14.15 -8.57
CA GLU A 160 -2.45 -15.00 -9.49
C GLU A 160 -3.32 -15.81 -10.47
N ASP A 161 -4.64 -15.78 -10.28
CA ASP A 161 -5.65 -16.32 -11.19
C ASP A 161 -5.99 -15.36 -12.34
N GLU A 162 -5.17 -14.33 -12.55
CA GLU A 162 -5.25 -13.39 -13.69
C GLU A 162 -6.52 -12.54 -13.67
N ARG A 163 -7.10 -12.36 -12.48
CA ARG A 163 -8.26 -11.50 -12.23
C ARG A 163 -7.91 -10.31 -11.38
N LEU A 164 -8.38 -9.14 -11.82
CA LEU A 164 -8.50 -7.97 -10.96
C LEU A 164 -9.88 -7.97 -10.32
N ARG A 165 -9.94 -7.79 -9.00
CA ARG A 165 -11.18 -7.64 -8.24
C ARG A 165 -11.23 -6.25 -7.61
N ALA A 166 -12.41 -5.64 -7.63
CA ALA A 166 -12.76 -4.58 -6.70
C ALA A 166 -13.62 -5.17 -5.59
N LEU A 167 -13.23 -4.89 -4.35
CA LEU A 167 -13.86 -5.39 -3.15
C LEU A 167 -14.43 -4.21 -2.36
N ASP A 168 -15.60 -4.38 -1.77
CA ASP A 168 -16.06 -3.50 -0.70
C ASP A 168 -15.05 -3.58 0.44
N ALA A 169 -14.51 -2.44 0.85
CA ALA A 169 -13.46 -2.41 1.84
C ALA A 169 -13.94 -2.93 3.19
N ALA A 170 -15.20 -2.69 3.56
CA ALA A 170 -15.75 -3.00 4.87
C ALA A 170 -16.11 -4.47 5.04
N SER A 171 -16.69 -5.08 4.00
CA SER A 171 -17.19 -6.47 4.01
C SER A 171 -16.28 -7.47 3.31
N GLY A 172 -15.44 -7.01 2.37
CA GLY A 172 -14.64 -7.86 1.49
C GLY A 172 -15.46 -8.48 0.35
N GLU A 173 -16.71 -8.08 0.17
CA GLU A 173 -17.57 -8.56 -0.92
C GLU A 173 -17.05 -8.06 -2.27
N GLU A 174 -17.07 -8.92 -3.28
CA GLU A 174 -16.67 -8.56 -4.63
C GLU A 174 -17.73 -7.64 -5.26
N LEU A 175 -17.34 -6.40 -5.58
CA LEU A 175 -18.16 -5.45 -6.31
C LEU A 175 -18.16 -5.76 -7.80
N TRP A 176 -16.99 -6.11 -8.33
CA TRP A 176 -16.79 -6.58 -9.69
C TRP A 176 -15.46 -7.32 -9.82
N GLN A 177 -15.33 -8.10 -10.89
CA GLN A 177 -14.08 -8.72 -11.32
C GLN A 177 -13.86 -8.58 -12.83
N MET A 178 -12.60 -8.55 -13.25
CA MET A 178 -12.19 -8.46 -14.65
C MET A 178 -11.03 -9.43 -14.91
N ASP A 179 -11.14 -10.23 -15.97
CA ASP A 179 -10.05 -11.06 -16.47
C ASP A 179 -9.04 -10.17 -17.20
N ILE A 180 -7.82 -10.06 -16.66
CA ILE A 180 -6.77 -9.16 -17.18
C ILE A 180 -5.77 -9.88 -18.11
N GLY A 181 -6.01 -11.16 -18.39
CA GLY A 181 -5.29 -11.97 -19.39
C GLY A 181 -3.82 -12.25 -19.05
N GLY A 182 -3.42 -12.03 -17.80
CA GLY A 182 -2.07 -12.30 -17.33
C GLY A 182 -1.86 -11.90 -15.87
N ARG A 183 -0.77 -12.42 -15.30
CA ARG A 183 -0.41 -12.13 -13.90
C ARG A 183 0.11 -10.71 -13.75
N LEU A 184 -0.54 -9.92 -12.90
CA LEU A 184 -0.08 -8.59 -12.54
C LEU A 184 1.00 -8.67 -11.46
N ARG A 185 2.15 -8.01 -11.70
CA ARG A 185 3.24 -7.90 -10.69
C ARG A 185 3.39 -6.51 -10.11
N THR A 186 2.97 -5.50 -10.86
CA THR A 186 3.25 -4.09 -10.58
C THR A 186 2.19 -3.42 -9.71
N GLY A 187 0.98 -3.99 -9.65
CA GLY A 187 -0.18 -3.46 -8.94
C GLY A 187 -1.03 -2.54 -9.83
N VAL A 188 -2.17 -2.09 -9.29
CA VAL A 188 -3.12 -1.21 -9.99
C VAL A 188 -2.94 0.25 -9.59
N ALA A 189 -2.98 1.18 -10.55
CA ALA A 189 -3.09 2.62 -10.28
C ALA A 189 -4.54 3.06 -10.47
N VAL A 190 -5.08 3.91 -9.59
CA VAL A 190 -6.49 4.35 -9.68
C VAL A 190 -6.56 5.88 -9.64
N GLY A 191 -7.32 6.50 -10.53
CA GLY A 191 -7.35 7.97 -10.63
C GLY A 191 -8.32 8.45 -11.69
N GLY A 192 -8.92 9.61 -11.46
CA GLY A 192 -9.86 10.19 -12.43
C GLY A 192 -11.06 9.30 -12.79
N GLY A 193 -11.48 8.41 -11.88
CA GLY A 193 -12.56 7.44 -12.14
C GLY A 193 -12.11 6.16 -12.87
N MET A 194 -10.83 6.01 -13.19
CA MET A 194 -10.29 4.84 -13.88
C MET A 194 -9.32 4.03 -13.03
N ALA A 195 -9.20 2.74 -13.34
CA ALA A 195 -8.16 1.84 -12.85
C ALA A 195 -7.24 1.43 -14.01
N PHE A 196 -5.93 1.56 -13.82
CA PHE A 196 -4.90 1.30 -14.82
C PHE A 196 -4.03 0.10 -14.44
N ILE A 197 -3.81 -0.77 -15.43
CA ILE A 197 -3.16 -2.07 -15.26
C ILE A 197 -2.12 -2.25 -16.36
N GLY A 198 -0.89 -2.58 -15.98
CA GLY A 198 0.17 -2.91 -16.94
C GLY A 198 0.50 -4.41 -16.91
N SER A 199 -0.10 -5.21 -17.78
CA SER A 199 0.05 -6.68 -17.87
C SER A 199 0.53 -7.15 -19.25
N GLY A 200 1.53 -6.46 -19.83
CA GLY A 200 1.95 -6.67 -21.23
C GLY A 200 1.18 -5.78 -22.21
N GLU A 201 0.01 -5.33 -21.79
CA GLU A 201 -0.73 -4.20 -22.35
C GLU A 201 -1.03 -3.23 -21.20
N LEU A 202 -1.33 -1.98 -21.55
CA LEU A 202 -1.90 -0.99 -20.63
C LEU A 202 -3.42 -1.01 -20.81
N LEU A 203 -4.12 -1.46 -19.79
CA LEU A 203 -5.59 -1.45 -19.74
C LEU A 203 -6.04 -0.31 -18.85
N ALA A 204 -7.09 0.39 -19.27
CA ALA A 204 -7.86 1.30 -18.43
C ALA A 204 -9.29 0.79 -18.29
N LEU A 205 -9.71 0.63 -17.04
CA LEU A 205 -11.05 0.21 -16.67
C LEU A 205 -11.76 1.37 -15.98
N ASP A 206 -13.08 1.42 -16.10
CA ASP A 206 -13.90 2.23 -15.20
C ASP A 206 -13.75 1.66 -13.78
N ALA A 207 -13.39 2.50 -12.81
CA ALA A 207 -13.07 2.03 -11.47
C ALA A 207 -14.30 1.53 -10.70
N ALA A 208 -15.51 1.98 -11.08
CA ALA A 208 -16.75 1.64 -10.41
C ALA A 208 -17.38 0.36 -10.98
N SER A 209 -17.32 0.14 -12.30
CA SER A 209 -17.92 -1.03 -12.96
C SER A 209 -16.91 -2.13 -13.32
N GLY A 210 -15.63 -1.80 -13.45
CA GLY A 210 -14.61 -2.71 -13.99
C GLY A 210 -14.65 -2.87 -15.51
N GLU A 211 -15.53 -2.14 -16.21
CA GLU A 211 -15.64 -2.20 -17.66
C GLU A 211 -14.40 -1.60 -18.34
N GLU A 212 -13.92 -2.25 -19.40
CA GLU A 212 -12.80 -1.74 -20.19
C GLU A 212 -13.21 -0.46 -20.94
N VAL A 213 -12.48 0.62 -20.66
CA VAL A 213 -12.62 1.90 -21.38
C VAL A 213 -11.73 1.90 -22.60
N TRP A 214 -10.47 1.47 -22.43
CA TRP A 214 -9.50 1.33 -23.53
C TRP A 214 -8.35 0.40 -23.17
N ARG A 215 -7.62 -0.02 -24.20
CA ARG A 215 -6.44 -0.88 -24.11
C ARG A 215 -5.38 -0.44 -25.12
N GLN A 216 -4.13 -0.47 -24.69
CA GLN A 216 -2.98 -0.14 -25.53
C GLN A 216 -1.87 -1.19 -25.36
N PRO A 217 -1.40 -1.82 -26.45
CA PRO A 217 -0.25 -2.73 -26.39
C PRO A 217 1.00 -2.01 -25.89
N LEU A 218 1.78 -2.69 -25.04
CA LEU A 218 3.10 -2.20 -24.64
C LEU A 218 4.17 -2.98 -25.41
N GLU A 219 5.23 -2.30 -25.83
CA GLU A 219 6.39 -2.96 -26.47
C GLU A 219 7.13 -3.91 -25.51
N SER A 220 6.89 -3.77 -24.21
CA SER A 220 7.41 -4.67 -23.16
C SER A 220 6.51 -4.64 -21.93
N GLN A 221 6.59 -5.68 -21.09
CA GLN A 221 5.82 -5.73 -19.85
C GLN A 221 6.19 -4.56 -18.92
N ALA A 222 5.17 -3.92 -18.35
CA ALA A 222 5.37 -2.89 -17.33
C ALA A 222 6.12 -3.49 -16.13
N ARG A 223 7.22 -2.85 -15.73
CA ARG A 223 8.03 -3.23 -14.56
C ARG A 223 7.70 -2.42 -13.31
N THR A 224 6.95 -1.35 -13.47
CA THR A 224 6.44 -0.48 -12.41
C THR A 224 4.95 -0.27 -12.60
N ARG A 225 4.27 0.17 -11.53
CA ARG A 225 2.89 0.65 -11.65
C ARG A 225 2.85 1.77 -12.70
N PRO A 226 1.85 1.80 -13.59
CA PRO A 226 1.64 2.89 -14.54
C PRO A 226 1.44 4.24 -13.83
#